data_AF-A0A7S1GJ71-F1
#
_entry.id   AF-A0A7S1GJ71-F1
#
_cell.length_a   1.000
_cell.length_b   1.000
_cell.length_c   1.000
_cell.angle_alpha   90.00
_cell.angle_beta   90.00
_cell.angle_gamma   90.00
#
_symmetry.space_group_name_H-M   'P 1'
#
loop_
_entity.id
_entity.type
_entity.pdbx_description
1 polymer ?
#
loop_
_entity_poly.entity_id
_entity_poly.type
_entity_poly.pdbx_seq_one_letter_code
_entity_poly.pdbx_strand_id
1 'polypeptide(L)'
;DLPMEGIKSTSIVWKKPEGEDAVDATALFCGEDNRFGTHLEVYPRPDGTIYLCGIGGSDYIPKEQLKDGAFREVCEAKPDRVDAARESFKEMSSIYKSSGELDRVQACMRPCPPDARPYMGRVPGYDGAYINAGHNCWGIAWAPACGKAMAELVLEGEASSINLAPFDPARFTPGGQRGGRGRKRRG
;
A
#
# COMPACT_ATOMS: atom_id res chain seq x y z
N ASP A 1 -16.24 15.20 4.29
CA ASP A 1 -14.78 15.00 4.38
C ASP A 1 -14.51 13.54 4.04
N LEU A 2 -13.43 13.23 3.33
CA LEU A 2 -12.98 11.86 3.05
C LEU A 2 -11.63 11.66 3.75
N PRO A 3 -11.64 11.29 5.04
CA PRO A 3 -10.42 11.26 5.83
C PRO A 3 -9.43 10.21 5.29
N MET A 4 -8.15 10.58 5.22
CA MET A 4 -7.08 9.67 4.81
C MET A 4 -5.91 9.83 5.77
N GLU A 5 -5.38 8.71 6.24
CA GLU A 5 -4.16 8.63 7.03
C GLU A 5 -3.06 7.95 6.21
N GLY A 6 -1.83 8.20 6.62
CA GLY A 6 -0.65 7.66 5.98
C GLY A 6 0.01 6.62 6.89
N ILE A 7 0.43 5.50 6.32
CA ILE A 7 1.32 4.57 7.02
C ILE A 7 2.65 4.55 6.28
N LYS A 8 3.66 5.22 6.86
CA LYS A 8 5.02 5.26 6.31
C LYS A 8 5.75 3.99 6.70
N SER A 9 6.27 3.26 5.72
CA SER A 9 7.04 2.04 5.98
C SER A 9 8.32 2.00 5.17
N THR A 10 9.34 1.44 5.78
CA THR A 10 10.65 1.23 5.17
C THR A 10 10.69 -0.10 4.44
N SER A 11 11.46 -0.18 3.36
CA SER A 11 11.79 -1.41 2.67
C SER A 11 13.20 -1.33 2.10
N ILE A 12 13.78 -2.49 1.82
CA ILE A 12 15.12 -2.61 1.26
C ILE A 12 15.14 -3.57 0.09
N VAL A 13 16.08 -3.39 -0.81
CA VAL A 13 16.34 -4.30 -1.93
C VAL A 13 17.79 -4.74 -1.85
N TRP A 14 18.03 -6.05 -1.90
CA TRP A 14 19.37 -6.62 -2.11
C TRP A 14 19.61 -6.88 -3.58
N LYS A 15 20.85 -6.66 -4.02
CA LYS A 15 21.32 -7.10 -5.34
C LYS A 15 21.39 -8.63 -5.38
N LYS A 16 21.36 -9.18 -6.60
CA LYS A 16 21.77 -10.57 -6.81
C LYS A 16 23.25 -10.70 -6.46
N PRO A 17 23.66 -11.63 -5.57
CA PRO A 17 25.08 -11.87 -5.28
C PRO A 17 25.84 -12.29 -6.54
N GLU A 18 27.11 -11.88 -6.64
CA GLU A 18 27.98 -12.29 -7.75
C GLU A 18 28.21 -13.80 -7.72
N GLY A 19 28.23 -14.44 -8.89
CA GLY A 19 28.45 -15.88 -9.03
C GLY A 19 27.19 -16.74 -8.86
N GLU A 20 26.05 -16.15 -8.48
CA GLU A 20 24.77 -16.86 -8.41
C GLU A 20 24.01 -16.78 -9.74
N ASP A 21 23.69 -17.94 -10.31
CA ASP A 21 22.97 -18.05 -11.57
C ASP A 21 21.51 -17.63 -11.43
N ALA A 22 20.85 -18.02 -10.33
CA ALA A 22 19.46 -17.72 -10.05
C ALA A 22 19.18 -17.57 -8.54
N VAL A 23 18.20 -16.74 -8.20
CA VAL A 23 17.60 -16.71 -6.87
C VAL A 23 16.30 -17.49 -6.93
N ASP A 24 16.09 -18.39 -5.97
CA ASP A 24 14.85 -19.16 -5.86
C ASP A 24 13.63 -18.23 -5.75
N ALA A 25 12.50 -18.62 -6.34
CA ALA A 25 11.31 -17.78 -6.43
C ALA A 25 10.41 -17.85 -5.17
N THR A 26 10.84 -18.53 -4.11
CA THR A 26 10.04 -18.71 -2.89
C THR A 26 9.98 -17.41 -2.09
N ALA A 27 8.76 -16.89 -1.92
CA ALA A 27 8.49 -15.82 -0.98
C ALA A 27 8.41 -16.37 0.45
N LEU A 28 8.97 -15.64 1.41
CA LEU A 28 8.95 -16.00 2.83
C LEU A 28 8.15 -14.98 3.63
N PHE A 29 7.31 -15.48 4.54
CA PHE A 29 6.60 -14.71 5.53
C PHE A 29 7.05 -15.21 6.89
N CYS A 30 7.87 -14.41 7.57
CA CYS A 30 8.53 -14.83 8.80
C CYS A 30 7.72 -14.40 10.02
N GLY A 31 7.94 -15.04 11.17
CA GLY A 31 7.48 -14.49 12.45
C GLY A 31 8.35 -13.30 12.87
N GLU A 32 8.04 -12.74 14.03
CA GLU A 32 8.90 -11.75 14.69
C GLU A 32 10.25 -12.38 15.07
N ASP A 33 11.35 -11.77 14.62
CA ASP A 33 12.70 -12.07 15.04
C ASP A 33 13.07 -11.20 16.26
N ASN A 34 12.84 -11.74 17.45
CA ASN A 34 13.08 -11.05 18.72
C ASN A 34 14.55 -10.62 18.93
N ARG A 35 15.51 -11.17 18.19
CA ARG A 35 16.93 -10.78 18.28
C ARG A 35 17.15 -9.36 17.77
N PHE A 36 16.36 -8.95 16.78
CA PHE A 36 16.48 -7.66 16.10
C PHE A 36 15.19 -6.83 16.19
N GLY A 37 14.12 -7.36 16.77
CA GLY A 37 12.82 -6.70 16.87
C GLY A 37 12.26 -6.39 15.49
N THR A 38 12.33 -7.34 14.55
CA THR A 38 11.76 -7.20 13.22
C THR A 38 11.04 -8.45 12.76
N HIS A 39 9.95 -8.25 12.04
CA HIS A 39 9.35 -9.23 11.14
C HIS A 39 9.97 -9.08 9.75
N LEU A 40 9.92 -10.11 8.90
CA LEU A 40 10.41 -10.05 7.52
C LEU A 40 9.40 -10.68 6.56
N GLU A 41 9.15 -9.98 5.46
CA GLU A 41 8.59 -10.57 4.25
C GLU A 41 9.65 -10.46 3.16
N VAL A 42 10.01 -11.59 2.57
CA VAL A 42 11.11 -11.71 1.60
C VAL A 42 10.52 -12.08 0.24
N TYR A 43 10.76 -11.24 -0.76
CA TYR A 43 10.26 -11.41 -2.12
C TYR A 43 11.41 -11.42 -3.13
N PRO A 44 11.83 -12.61 -3.58
CA PRO A 44 12.68 -12.73 -4.76
C PRO A 44 11.98 -12.17 -5.99
N ARG A 45 12.72 -11.46 -6.84
CA ARG A 45 12.21 -10.86 -8.08
C ARG A 45 12.84 -11.51 -9.32
N PRO A 46 12.18 -11.46 -10.49
CA PRO A 46 12.69 -12.09 -11.71
C PRO A 46 14.06 -11.58 -12.19
N ASP A 47 14.48 -10.38 -11.78
CA ASP A 47 15.80 -9.80 -12.06
C ASP A 47 16.90 -10.30 -11.09
N GLY A 48 16.56 -11.21 -10.18
CA GLY A 48 17.45 -11.79 -9.18
C GLY A 48 17.66 -10.93 -7.94
N THR A 49 17.06 -9.75 -7.86
CA THR A 49 17.09 -8.96 -6.63
C THR A 49 16.09 -9.50 -5.60
N ILE A 50 16.32 -9.20 -4.32
CA ILE A 50 15.39 -9.56 -3.24
C ILE A 50 14.84 -8.30 -2.60
N TYR A 51 13.53 -8.15 -2.64
CA TYR A 51 12.80 -7.09 -1.94
C TYR A 51 12.39 -7.56 -0.55
N LEU A 52 12.71 -6.78 0.48
CA LEU A 52 12.24 -7.02 1.84
C LEU A 52 11.30 -5.91 2.26
N CYS A 53 10.13 -6.32 2.73
CA CYS A 53 9.19 -5.44 3.43
C CYS A 53 8.64 -6.14 4.67
N GLY A 54 7.57 -5.59 5.25
CA GLY A 54 7.07 -6.06 6.54
C GLY A 54 8.06 -5.86 7.69
N ILE A 55 9.07 -5.00 7.52
CA ILE A 55 10.21 -4.87 8.45
C ILE A 55 9.88 -4.10 9.74
N GLY A 56 8.63 -4.07 10.19
CA GLY A 56 8.19 -3.40 11.42
C GLY A 56 8.42 -1.88 11.49
N GLY A 57 7.98 -1.26 12.59
CA GLY A 57 8.32 0.13 12.93
C GLY A 57 7.70 1.20 12.02
N SER A 58 6.51 0.97 11.45
CA SER A 58 5.84 1.98 10.60
C SER A 58 5.41 3.22 11.37
N ASP A 59 5.47 4.39 10.73
CA ASP A 59 4.91 5.63 11.27
C ASP A 59 3.47 5.81 10.80
N TYR A 60 2.59 6.19 11.73
CA TYR A 60 1.20 6.55 11.43
C TYR A 60 1.12 8.07 11.33
N ILE A 61 0.88 8.55 10.12
CA ILE A 61 0.86 9.97 9.79
C ILE A 61 -0.60 10.42 9.75
N PRO A 62 -1.03 11.27 10.70
CA PRO A 62 -2.41 11.73 10.76
C PRO A 62 -2.72 12.64 9.59
N LYS A 63 -4.01 12.73 9.24
CA LYS A 63 -4.51 13.50 8.09
C LYS A 63 -4.06 14.98 8.09
N GLU A 64 -3.90 15.56 9.27
CA GLU A 64 -3.46 16.96 9.45
C GLU A 64 -2.01 17.16 8.96
N GLN A 65 -1.11 16.25 9.33
CA GLN A 65 0.28 16.31 8.86
C GLN A 65 0.37 16.06 7.36
N LEU A 66 -0.46 15.16 6.82
CA LEU A 66 -0.52 14.95 5.36
C LEU A 66 -0.98 16.21 4.62
N LYS A 67 -1.97 16.94 5.15
CA LYS A 67 -2.43 18.22 4.58
C LYS A 67 -1.34 19.28 4.60
N ASP A 68 -0.51 19.28 5.64
CA ASP A 68 0.64 20.17 5.76
C ASP A 68 1.84 19.73 4.89
N GLY A 69 1.70 18.66 4.11
CA GLY A 69 2.70 18.21 3.14
C GLY A 69 3.74 17.24 3.69
N ALA A 70 3.48 16.59 4.83
CA ALA A 70 4.39 15.59 5.40
C ALA A 70 4.78 14.53 4.36
N PHE A 71 6.10 14.38 4.16
CA PHE A 71 6.70 13.42 3.23
C PHE A 71 6.28 13.56 1.76
N ARG A 72 5.75 14.72 1.37
CA ARG A 72 5.30 14.98 -0.02
C ARG A 72 6.45 14.91 -1.03
N GLU A 73 7.60 15.49 -0.69
CA GLU A 73 8.77 15.56 -1.56
C GLU A 73 9.80 14.48 -1.22
N VAL A 74 10.02 14.22 0.07
CA VAL A 74 11.02 13.25 0.55
C VAL A 74 10.40 12.32 1.58
N CYS A 75 10.46 11.02 1.32
CA CYS A 75 9.96 9.96 2.21
C CYS A 75 11.13 9.06 2.62
N GLU A 76 11.79 9.39 3.73
CA GLU A 76 13.00 8.69 4.15
C GLU A 76 12.71 7.38 4.88
N ALA A 77 13.54 6.39 4.58
CA ALA A 77 13.67 5.14 5.31
C ALA A 77 14.13 5.39 6.75
N LYS A 78 13.73 4.50 7.66
CA LYS A 78 14.21 4.47 9.03
C LYS A 78 15.51 3.65 9.14
N PRO A 79 16.65 4.27 9.48
CA PRO A 79 17.93 3.55 9.52
C PRO A 79 17.93 2.35 10.48
N ASP A 80 17.31 2.49 11.65
CA ASP A 80 17.19 1.41 12.63
C ASP A 80 16.41 0.19 12.08
N ARG A 81 15.37 0.43 11.28
CA ARG A 81 14.60 -0.64 10.64
C ARG A 81 15.36 -1.29 9.51
N VAL A 82 16.14 -0.50 8.76
CA VAL A 82 17.07 -1.02 7.73
C VAL A 82 18.08 -1.95 8.37
N ASP A 83 18.73 -1.54 9.45
CA ASP A 83 19.76 -2.35 10.10
C ASP A 83 19.17 -3.63 10.72
N ALA A 84 18.03 -3.54 11.40
CA ALA A 84 17.34 -4.72 11.94
C ALA A 84 16.98 -5.75 10.86
N ALA A 85 16.42 -5.29 9.73
CA ALA A 85 16.05 -6.16 8.62
C ALA A 85 17.28 -6.81 7.96
N ARG A 86 18.37 -6.04 7.82
CA ARG A 86 19.62 -6.56 7.23
C ARG A 86 20.22 -7.66 8.08
N GLU A 87 20.35 -7.43 9.39
CA GLU A 87 20.95 -8.41 10.28
C GLU A 87 20.09 -9.67 10.41
N SER A 88 18.76 -9.52 10.50
CA SER A 88 17.85 -10.67 10.49
C SER A 88 17.97 -11.49 9.20
N PHE A 89 17.99 -10.84 8.02
CA PHE A 89 18.08 -11.55 6.75
C PHE A 89 19.43 -12.25 6.53
N LYS A 90 20.54 -11.67 7.00
CA LYS A 90 21.87 -12.32 6.94
C LYS A 90 21.91 -13.62 7.75
N GLU A 91 21.19 -13.71 8.85
CA GLU A 91 21.08 -14.96 9.61
C GLU A 91 20.28 -16.04 8.89
N MET A 92 19.46 -15.67 7.90
CA MET A 92 18.70 -16.62 7.07
C MET A 92 19.49 -17.15 5.87
N SER A 93 20.57 -16.47 5.46
CA SER A 93 21.32 -16.83 4.26
C SER A 93 22.82 -16.56 4.41
N SER A 94 23.63 -17.62 4.38
CA SER A 94 25.11 -17.54 4.36
C SER A 94 25.67 -16.77 3.16
N ILE A 95 25.00 -16.82 2.01
CA ILE A 95 25.40 -16.07 0.80
C ILE A 95 25.27 -14.57 1.07
N TYR A 96 24.04 -14.08 1.36
CA TYR A 96 23.82 -12.67 1.70
C TYR A 96 24.59 -12.18 2.94
N LYS A 97 24.93 -13.08 3.88
CA LYS A 97 25.82 -12.75 5.01
C LYS A 97 27.25 -12.45 4.59
N SER A 98 27.77 -13.13 3.57
CA SER A 98 29.17 -13.03 3.15
C SER A 98 29.38 -12.07 1.97
N SER A 99 28.47 -12.05 0.99
CA SER A 99 28.62 -11.31 -0.26
C SER A 99 27.42 -10.41 -0.61
N GLY A 100 26.43 -10.30 0.27
CA GLY A 100 25.24 -9.48 0.01
C GLY A 100 25.53 -7.98 -0.03
N GLU A 101 25.02 -7.30 -1.05
CA GLU A 101 25.05 -5.84 -1.17
C GLU A 101 23.63 -5.28 -1.30
N LEU A 102 23.34 -4.16 -0.64
CA LEU A 102 22.09 -3.45 -0.83
C LEU A 102 22.10 -2.70 -2.16
N ASP A 103 21.00 -2.83 -2.89
CA ASP A 103 20.72 -2.05 -4.08
C ASP A 103 20.01 -0.74 -3.72
N ARG A 104 18.97 -0.83 -2.87
CA ARG A 104 18.10 0.29 -2.52
C ARG A 104 17.67 0.24 -1.07
N VAL A 105 17.57 1.42 -0.47
CA VAL A 105 16.95 1.67 0.82
C VAL A 105 15.90 2.75 0.59
N GLN A 106 14.65 2.49 0.95
CA GLN A 106 13.54 3.37 0.61
C GLN A 106 12.42 3.31 1.64
N ALA A 107 11.51 4.28 1.57
CA ALA A 107 10.23 4.21 2.25
C ALA A 107 9.10 4.62 1.31
N CYS A 108 7.90 4.15 1.63
CA CYS A 108 6.68 4.54 0.93
C CYS A 108 5.57 4.89 1.92
N MET A 109 4.61 5.67 1.44
CA MET A 109 3.41 6.03 2.19
C MET A 109 2.24 5.19 1.69
N ARG A 110 1.66 4.36 2.56
CA ARG A 110 0.42 3.64 2.24
C ARG A 110 -0.78 4.49 2.62
N PRO A 111 -1.73 4.73 1.69
CA PRO A 111 -2.96 5.43 1.99
C PRO A 111 -3.91 4.50 2.75
N CYS A 112 -4.32 4.90 3.95
CA CYS A 112 -5.22 4.12 4.80
C CYS A 112 -6.34 5.01 5.34
N PRO A 113 -7.61 4.75 4.97
CA PRO A 113 -8.74 5.35 5.63
C PRO A 113 -8.80 4.95 7.11
N PRO A 114 -9.46 5.72 7.99
CA PRO A 114 -9.49 5.44 9.43
C PRO A 114 -10.08 4.08 9.81
N ASP A 115 -10.95 3.52 8.96
CA ASP A 115 -11.55 2.19 9.13
C ASP A 115 -10.79 1.07 8.40
N ALA A 116 -9.64 1.39 7.81
CA ALA A 116 -8.80 0.51 6.99
C ALA A 116 -9.53 -0.13 5.78
N ARG A 117 -10.67 0.42 5.35
CA ARG A 117 -11.39 -0.01 4.15
C ARG A 117 -11.17 0.99 3.02
N PRO A 118 -10.98 0.54 1.77
CA PRO A 118 -10.82 1.49 0.67
C PRO A 118 -12.08 2.33 0.43
N TYR A 119 -11.88 3.46 -0.21
CA TYR A 119 -12.95 4.27 -0.81
C TYR A 119 -13.18 3.78 -2.22
N MET A 120 -14.36 3.21 -2.48
CA MET A 120 -14.79 2.76 -3.79
C MET A 120 -16.23 3.22 -4.04
N GLY A 121 -16.40 4.24 -4.88
CA GLY A 121 -17.74 4.72 -5.18
C GLY A 121 -17.79 6.14 -5.72
N ARG A 122 -19.01 6.69 -5.74
CA ARG A 122 -19.26 8.09 -6.10
C ARG A 122 -18.78 9.00 -4.96
N VAL A 123 -18.18 10.13 -5.31
CA VAL A 123 -17.77 11.13 -4.32
C VAL A 123 -19.02 11.90 -3.86
N PRO A 124 -19.36 11.90 -2.55
CA PRO A 124 -20.53 12.60 -2.04
C PRO A 124 -20.48 14.10 -2.35
N GLY A 125 -21.60 14.65 -2.85
CA GLY A 125 -21.73 16.07 -3.18
C GLY A 125 -21.22 16.47 -4.58
N TYR A 126 -20.69 15.52 -5.37
CA TYR A 126 -20.19 15.78 -6.72
C TYR A 126 -20.81 14.84 -7.74
N ASP A 127 -21.29 15.41 -8.85
CA ASP A 127 -21.81 14.64 -9.98
C ASP A 127 -20.66 14.19 -10.89
N GLY A 128 -20.68 12.92 -11.30
CA GLY A 128 -19.69 12.35 -12.22
C GLY A 128 -18.30 12.10 -11.62
N ALA A 129 -18.09 12.38 -10.33
CA ALA A 129 -16.84 12.11 -9.63
C ALA A 129 -16.87 10.76 -8.90
N TYR A 130 -15.80 9.99 -9.04
CA TYR A 130 -15.63 8.66 -8.43
C TYR A 130 -14.27 8.57 -7.76
N ILE A 131 -14.16 7.76 -6.72
CA ILE A 131 -12.91 7.49 -6.00
C ILE A 131 -12.70 5.98 -5.89
N ASN A 132 -11.44 5.57 -6.06
CA ASN A 132 -10.95 4.21 -5.87
C ASN A 132 -9.58 4.30 -5.19
N ALA A 133 -9.54 4.46 -3.87
CA ALA A 133 -8.32 4.81 -3.14
C ALA A 133 -8.30 4.21 -1.72
N GLY A 134 -7.14 4.28 -1.04
CA GLY A 134 -7.05 3.88 0.36
C GLY A 134 -6.92 2.36 0.59
N HIS A 135 -6.31 1.65 -0.35
CA HIS A 135 -6.18 0.18 -0.29
C HIS A 135 -5.05 -0.32 0.63
N ASN A 136 -4.37 0.58 1.36
CA ASN A 136 -3.25 0.23 2.22
C ASN A 136 -2.21 -0.65 1.47
N CYS A 137 -1.80 -1.80 2.02
CA CYS A 137 -0.87 -2.73 1.39
C CYS A 137 -1.50 -3.65 0.32
N TRP A 138 -2.84 -3.64 0.17
CA TRP A 138 -3.57 -4.57 -0.69
C TRP A 138 -3.84 -4.04 -2.10
N GLY A 139 -3.39 -2.81 -2.40
CA GLY A 139 -3.73 -2.12 -3.65
C GLY A 139 -3.39 -2.93 -4.91
N ILE A 140 -2.19 -3.50 -4.98
CA ILE A 140 -1.76 -4.29 -6.14
C ILE A 140 -2.60 -5.58 -6.26
N ALA A 141 -2.79 -6.30 -5.16
CA ALA A 141 -3.52 -7.56 -5.15
C ALA A 141 -5.00 -7.37 -5.52
N TRP A 142 -5.64 -6.29 -5.08
CA TRP A 142 -7.06 -6.04 -5.31
C TRP A 142 -7.34 -5.24 -6.59
N ALA A 143 -6.32 -4.67 -7.24
CA ALA A 143 -6.49 -3.79 -8.40
C ALA A 143 -7.38 -4.37 -9.52
N PRO A 144 -7.25 -5.65 -9.94
CA PRO A 144 -8.11 -6.18 -11.01
C PRO A 144 -9.58 -6.22 -10.61
N ALA A 145 -9.87 -6.68 -9.40
CA ALA A 145 -11.21 -6.81 -8.87
C ALA A 145 -11.86 -5.43 -8.64
N CYS A 146 -11.12 -4.51 -8.03
CA CYS A 146 -11.56 -3.14 -7.80
C CYS A 146 -11.78 -2.37 -9.09
N GLY A 147 -10.88 -2.51 -10.06
CA GLY A 147 -10.99 -1.87 -11.38
C GLY A 147 -12.24 -2.30 -12.12
N LYS A 148 -12.53 -3.61 -12.15
CA LYS A 148 -13.75 -4.15 -12.75
C LYS A 148 -15.01 -3.59 -12.08
N ALA A 149 -15.10 -3.65 -10.76
CA ALA A 149 -16.27 -3.17 -10.03
C ALA A 149 -16.49 -1.65 -10.22
N MET A 150 -15.41 -0.86 -10.27
CA MET A 150 -15.50 0.57 -10.54
C MET A 150 -15.92 0.86 -11.99
N ALA A 151 -15.47 0.07 -12.96
CA ALA A 151 -15.91 0.22 -14.35
C ALA A 151 -17.42 -0.04 -14.50
N GLU A 152 -17.94 -1.10 -13.88
CA GLU A 152 -19.38 -1.40 -13.85
C GLU A 152 -20.17 -0.25 -13.21
N LEU A 153 -19.72 0.25 -12.06
CA LEU A 153 -20.36 1.39 -11.38
C LEU A 153 -20.39 2.66 -12.25
N VAL A 154 -19.34 2.92 -13.01
CA VAL A 154 -19.22 4.11 -13.87
C VAL A 154 -20.10 3.98 -15.11
N LEU A 155 -20.09 2.83 -15.78
CA LEU A 155 -20.79 2.61 -17.06
C LEU A 155 -22.27 2.29 -16.87
N GLU A 156 -22.58 1.40 -15.93
CA GLU A 156 -23.92 0.83 -15.73
C GLU A 156 -24.67 1.47 -14.55
N GLY A 157 -23.95 2.20 -13.70
CA GLY A 157 -24.51 2.89 -12.54
C GLY A 157 -24.53 2.06 -11.25
N GLU A 158 -24.20 0.77 -11.33
CA GLU A 158 -24.05 -0.16 -10.20
C GLU A 158 -22.95 -1.20 -10.49
N ALA A 159 -22.36 -1.76 -9.43
CA ALA A 159 -21.38 -2.84 -9.54
C ALA A 159 -22.05 -4.19 -9.27
N SER A 160 -21.85 -5.13 -10.18
CA SER A 160 -22.38 -6.50 -10.13
C SER A 160 -21.34 -7.52 -9.67
N SER A 161 -20.05 -7.27 -9.94
CA SER A 161 -18.97 -8.19 -9.61
C SER A 161 -18.63 -8.21 -8.12
N ILE A 162 -18.82 -7.08 -7.43
CA ILE A 162 -18.47 -6.89 -6.02
C ILE A 162 -19.52 -5.97 -5.39
N ASN A 163 -20.00 -6.33 -4.19
CA ASN A 163 -20.80 -5.42 -3.39
C ASN A 163 -19.95 -4.25 -2.86
N LEU A 164 -20.12 -3.06 -3.43
CA LEU A 164 -19.37 -1.86 -3.04
C LEU A 164 -19.93 -1.13 -1.81
N ALA A 165 -21.09 -1.54 -1.27
CA ALA A 165 -21.70 -0.85 -0.13
C ALA A 165 -20.77 -0.68 1.09
N PRO A 166 -19.91 -1.66 1.48
CA PRO A 166 -18.97 -1.48 2.59
C PRO A 166 -17.85 -0.46 2.31
N PHE A 167 -17.62 -0.13 1.04
CA PHE A 167 -16.55 0.75 0.56
C PHE A 167 -17.08 2.11 0.09
N ASP A 168 -18.40 2.35 0.19
CA ASP A 168 -19.04 3.60 -0.21
C ASP A 168 -18.38 4.78 0.55
N PRO A 169 -17.85 5.80 -0.15
CA PRO A 169 -17.25 6.96 0.50
C PRO A 169 -18.22 7.75 1.39
N ALA A 170 -19.54 7.62 1.16
CA ALA A 170 -20.57 8.26 1.99
C ALA A 170 -20.54 7.78 3.45
N ARG A 171 -19.88 6.67 3.78
CA ARG A 171 -19.79 6.15 5.15
C ARG A 171 -19.12 7.11 6.14
N PHE A 172 -18.32 8.07 5.67
CA PHE A 172 -17.72 9.14 6.49
C PHE A 172 -18.40 10.50 6.33
N THR A 173 -19.56 10.55 5.66
CA THR A 173 -20.28 11.79 5.39
C THR A 173 -21.68 11.72 6.00
N PRO A 174 -21.90 12.28 7.21
CA PRO A 174 -23.25 12.37 7.79
C PRO A 174 -24.15 13.22 6.88
N GLY A 175 -25.29 12.67 6.45
CA GLY A 175 -26.34 13.43 5.74
C GLY A 175 -26.13 13.67 4.24
N GLY A 176 -25.17 13.00 3.59
CA GLY A 176 -24.96 13.13 2.14
C GLY A 176 -26.12 12.55 1.34
N GLN A 177 -27.07 13.39 0.91
CA GLN A 177 -28.00 13.03 -0.16
C GLN A 177 -27.18 12.64 -1.39
N ARG A 178 -27.35 11.40 -1.87
CA ARG A 178 -26.85 10.98 -3.18
C ARG A 178 -27.51 11.92 -4.20
N GLY A 179 -26.72 12.77 -4.86
CA GLY A 179 -27.20 13.83 -5.75
C GLY A 179 -28.33 13.34 -6.65
N GLY A 180 -29.52 13.92 -6.46
CA GLY A 180 -30.69 13.61 -7.27
C GLY A 180 -30.49 14.14 -8.70
N ARG A 181 -30.77 13.28 -9.69
CA ARG A 181 -30.74 13.55 -11.14
C ARG A 181 -30.95 15.03 -11.50
N GLY A 182 -29.88 15.71 -11.93
CA GLY A 182 -29.97 16.96 -12.66
C GLY A 182 -30.73 16.77 -13.97
N ARG A 183 -31.99 17.18 -13.98
CA ARG A 183 -32.87 17.18 -15.17
C ARG A 183 -32.25 18.12 -16.21
N LYS A 184 -31.75 17.59 -17.34
CA LYS A 184 -31.38 18.41 -18.51
C LYS A 184 -32.57 19.30 -18.88
N ARG A 185 -32.43 20.63 -18.72
CA ARG A 185 -33.35 21.58 -19.32
C ARG A 185 -33.22 21.43 -20.84
N ARG A 186 -34.34 21.08 -21.49
CA ARG A 186 -34.47 21.16 -22.95
C ARG A 186 -34.41 22.64 -23.33
N GLY A 187 -33.42 22.98 -24.15
CA GLY A 187 -33.47 24.11 -25.07
C GLY A 187 -33.74 23.57 -26.47
#